data_AF-A0A3Q9WK94-F1
#
_entry.id   AF-A0A3Q9WK94-F1
#
_cell.length_a   1.000
_cell.length_b   1.000
_cell.length_c   1.000
_cell.angle_alpha   90.00
_cell.angle_beta   90.00
_cell.angle_gamma   90.00
#
_symmetry.space_group_name_H-M   'P 1'
#
loop_
_entity.id
_entity.type
_entity.pdbx_description
1 polymer ?
#
loop_
_entity_poly.entity_id
_entity_poly.type
_entity_poly.pdbx_seq_one_letter_code
_entity_poly.pdbx_strand_id
1 'polypeptide(L)'
;MSPEQAAPLRRALAASGDVTVFVDGTAHRLPDEAQAAVVDLLARLSDGDAVQVTSVAELLTTSQAAELAGISHSYLRKLTDAGTLAVEYRGSHRRIRRSDVEDWLRSQLRRRESSTASAAPPAAADATGRATAGVLAGGAGESAAERGDLPT
;
A
#
# COMPACT_ATOMS: atom_id res chain seq x y z
N MET A 1 -19.56 -1.13 -21.35
CA MET A 1 -19.77 -2.32 -22.21
C MET A 1 -21.14 -2.89 -21.89
N SER A 2 -21.92 -3.39 -22.85
CA SER A 2 -23.22 -3.97 -22.50
C SER A 2 -23.04 -5.34 -21.80
N PRO A 3 -23.96 -5.77 -20.91
CA PRO A 3 -23.87 -7.06 -20.24
C PRO A 3 -23.84 -8.25 -21.22
N GLU A 4 -24.54 -8.11 -22.35
CA GLU A 4 -24.59 -9.10 -23.43
C GLU A 4 -23.21 -9.29 -24.11
N GLN A 5 -22.41 -8.22 -24.19
CA GLN A 5 -21.04 -8.26 -24.70
C GLN A 5 -20.04 -8.76 -23.64
N ALA A 6 -20.34 -8.54 -22.36
CA ALA A 6 -19.46 -8.85 -21.22
C ALA A 6 -19.34 -10.32 -20.89
N ALA A 7 -20.45 -11.04 -20.80
CA ALA A 7 -20.41 -12.44 -20.38
C ALA A 7 -19.61 -13.35 -21.33
N PRO A 8 -19.74 -13.25 -22.68
CA PRO A 8 -18.92 -14.02 -23.60
C PRO A 8 -17.43 -13.68 -23.50
N LEU A 9 -17.10 -12.39 -23.41
CA LEU A 9 -15.72 -11.92 -23.31
C LEU A 9 -15.04 -12.42 -22.03
N ARG A 10 -15.72 -12.28 -20.87
CA ARG A 10 -15.22 -12.77 -19.58
C ARG A 10 -14.94 -14.27 -19.60
N ARG A 11 -15.81 -15.06 -20.23
CA ARG A 11 -15.64 -16.51 -20.39
C ARG A 11 -14.46 -16.85 -21.30
N ALA A 12 -14.27 -16.10 -22.40
CA ALA A 12 -13.15 -16.31 -23.31
C ALA A 12 -11.80 -16.02 -22.62
N LEU A 13 -11.70 -14.90 -21.91
CA LEU A 13 -10.48 -14.50 -21.17
C LEU A 13 -10.13 -15.48 -20.05
N ALA A 14 -11.13 -16.10 -19.40
CA ALA A 14 -10.90 -17.13 -18.39
C ALA A 14 -10.40 -18.46 -18.98
N ALA A 15 -10.72 -18.74 -20.26
CA ALA A 15 -10.33 -19.98 -20.93
C ALA A 15 -8.95 -19.89 -21.59
N SER A 16 -8.59 -18.73 -22.15
CA SER A 16 -7.30 -18.48 -22.78
C SER A 16 -6.92 -17.01 -22.70
N GLY A 17 -5.65 -16.73 -22.43
CA GLY A 17 -5.08 -15.40 -22.54
C GLY A 17 -4.60 -15.05 -23.96
N ASP A 18 -4.70 -15.96 -24.93
CA ASP A 18 -4.26 -15.72 -26.31
C ASP A 18 -5.21 -14.74 -27.03
N VAL A 19 -4.72 -13.53 -27.27
CA VAL A 19 -5.49 -12.44 -27.89
C VAL A 19 -4.86 -12.06 -29.22
N THR A 20 -5.65 -12.15 -30.27
CA THR A 20 -5.32 -11.66 -31.61
C THR A 20 -6.16 -10.43 -31.92
N VAL A 21 -5.53 -9.37 -32.41
CA VAL A 21 -6.22 -8.14 -32.81
C VAL A 21 -6.36 -8.14 -34.32
N PHE A 22 -7.56 -7.85 -34.82
CA PHE A 22 -7.82 -7.69 -36.24
C PHE A 22 -7.83 -6.19 -36.59
N VAL A 23 -6.91 -5.77 -37.46
CA VAL A 23 -6.80 -4.37 -37.93
C VAL A 23 -6.65 -4.38 -39.45
N ASP A 24 -7.44 -3.58 -40.15
CA ASP A 24 -7.43 -3.45 -41.63
C ASP A 24 -7.46 -4.81 -42.36
N GLY A 25 -8.28 -5.75 -41.86
CA GLY A 25 -8.43 -7.08 -42.44
C GLY A 25 -7.27 -8.05 -42.17
N THR A 26 -6.30 -7.64 -41.35
CA THR A 26 -5.13 -8.46 -40.99
C THR A 26 -5.19 -8.86 -39.52
N ALA A 27 -4.90 -10.14 -39.26
CA ALA A 27 -4.72 -10.67 -37.91
C ALA A 27 -3.32 -10.35 -37.39
N HIS A 28 -3.23 -9.65 -36.26
CA HIS A 28 -1.98 -9.32 -35.60
C HIS A 28 -1.87 -10.04 -34.27
N ARG A 29 -0.77 -10.78 -34.11
CA ARG A 29 -0.35 -11.28 -32.79
C ARG A 29 0.34 -10.14 -32.05
N LEU A 30 -0.09 -9.93 -30.81
CA LEU A 30 0.51 -8.93 -29.94
C LEU A 30 1.81 -9.48 -29.31
N PRO A 31 2.83 -8.64 -29.09
CA PRO A 31 3.92 -8.96 -28.17
C PRO A 31 3.38 -9.24 -26.75
N ASP A 32 4.09 -10.04 -25.97
CA ASP A 32 3.63 -10.50 -24.63
C ASP A 32 3.18 -9.36 -23.71
N GLU A 33 3.92 -8.25 -23.69
CA GLU A 33 3.58 -7.08 -22.87
C GLU A 33 2.28 -6.40 -23.31
N ALA A 34 2.08 -6.24 -24.62
CA ALA A 34 0.87 -5.66 -25.18
C ALA A 34 -0.33 -6.60 -25.00
N GLN A 35 -0.12 -7.91 -25.13
CA GLN A 35 -1.13 -8.92 -24.89
C GLN A 35 -1.62 -8.88 -23.44
N ALA A 36 -0.70 -8.85 -22.47
CA ALA A 36 -1.04 -8.74 -21.06
C ALA A 36 -1.84 -7.47 -20.75
N ALA A 37 -1.43 -6.33 -21.32
CA ALA A 37 -2.14 -5.06 -21.14
C ALA A 37 -3.56 -5.09 -21.73
N VAL A 38 -3.74 -5.68 -22.92
CA VAL A 38 -5.06 -5.81 -23.54
C VAL A 38 -5.96 -6.78 -22.76
N VAL A 39 -5.42 -7.90 -22.29
CA VAL A 39 -6.17 -8.85 -21.45
C VAL A 39 -6.66 -8.19 -20.16
N ASP A 40 -5.79 -7.45 -19.45
CA ASP A 40 -6.16 -6.70 -18.24
C ASP A 40 -7.25 -5.65 -18.52
N LEU A 41 -7.08 -4.87 -19.59
CA LEU A 41 -8.09 -3.90 -20.03
C LEU A 41 -9.45 -4.56 -20.29
N LEU A 42 -9.48 -5.64 -21.07
CA LEU A 42 -10.71 -6.33 -21.44
C LEU A 42 -11.38 -7.00 -20.23
N ALA A 43 -10.59 -7.50 -19.27
CA ALA A 43 -11.12 -8.06 -18.03
C ALA A 43 -11.87 -7.00 -17.19
N ARG A 44 -11.24 -5.84 -16.96
CA ARG A 44 -11.87 -4.72 -16.23
C ARG A 44 -13.13 -4.22 -16.92
N LEU A 45 -13.10 -4.06 -18.25
CA LEU A 45 -14.27 -3.66 -19.02
C LEU A 45 -15.40 -4.71 -18.95
N SER A 46 -15.06 -5.99 -18.87
CA SER A 46 -16.03 -7.09 -18.71
C SER A 46 -16.66 -7.12 -17.32
N ASP A 47 -15.94 -6.66 -16.30
CA ASP A 47 -16.46 -6.51 -14.94
C ASP A 47 -17.32 -5.24 -14.77
N GLY A 48 -17.40 -4.40 -15.81
CA GLY A 48 -18.19 -3.17 -15.82
C GLY A 48 -17.42 -1.93 -15.35
N ASP A 49 -16.12 -2.04 -15.13
CA ASP A 49 -15.29 -0.92 -14.71
C ASP A 49 -15.14 0.11 -15.83
N ALA A 50 -15.14 1.38 -15.46
CA ALA A 50 -14.67 2.45 -16.33
C ALA A 50 -13.14 2.42 -16.39
N VAL A 51 -12.57 2.29 -17.58
CA VAL A 51 -11.10 2.22 -17.76
C VAL A 51 -10.60 3.42 -18.56
N GLN A 52 -9.53 4.03 -18.08
CA GLN A 52 -8.79 5.08 -18.78
C GLN A 52 -7.39 4.58 -19.13
N VAL A 53 -6.99 4.67 -20.40
CA VAL A 53 -5.65 4.33 -20.88
C VAL A 53 -4.87 5.62 -21.11
N THR A 54 -3.65 5.69 -20.59
CA THR A 54 -2.76 6.85 -20.73
C THR A 54 -1.33 6.39 -20.98
N SER A 55 -0.56 7.18 -21.72
CA SER A 55 0.87 6.94 -21.90
C SER A 55 1.63 7.27 -20.61
N VAL A 56 2.65 6.48 -20.31
CA VAL A 56 3.57 6.81 -19.22
C VAL A 56 4.41 8.03 -19.63
N ALA A 57 4.22 9.14 -18.92
CA ALA A 57 5.05 10.32 -19.10
C ALA A 57 6.39 10.16 -18.37
N GLU A 58 7.51 10.46 -19.05
CA GLU A 58 8.84 10.52 -18.43
C GLU A 58 8.93 11.68 -17.42
N LEU A 59 8.34 12.82 -17.77
CA LEU A 59 8.29 14.02 -16.95
C LEU A 59 6.87 14.27 -16.45
N LEU A 60 6.70 14.19 -15.14
CA LEU A 60 5.44 14.34 -14.44
C LEU A 60 5.22 15.78 -14.01
N THR A 61 3.96 16.22 -14.05
CA THR A 61 3.53 17.39 -13.29
C THR A 61 3.58 17.09 -11.78
N THR A 62 3.57 18.14 -10.95
CA THR A 62 3.47 17.99 -9.50
C THR A 62 2.24 17.19 -9.07
N SER A 63 1.14 17.27 -9.81
CA SER A 63 -0.06 16.47 -9.52
C SER A 63 0.15 14.99 -9.83
N GLN A 64 0.60 14.68 -11.05
CA GLN A 64 0.86 13.30 -11.46
C GLN A 64 1.92 12.60 -10.60
N ALA A 65 2.95 13.33 -10.18
CA ALA A 65 3.97 12.79 -9.27
C ALA A 65 3.40 12.49 -7.87
N ALA A 66 2.45 13.29 -7.38
CA ALA A 66 1.84 13.07 -6.07
C ALA A 66 0.90 11.86 -6.10
N GLU A 67 0.13 11.74 -7.17
CA GLU A 67 -0.73 10.58 -7.46
C GLU A 67 0.11 9.30 -7.58
N LEU A 68 1.20 9.33 -8.35
CA LEU A 68 2.11 8.19 -8.47
C LEU A 68 2.73 7.79 -7.13
N ALA A 69 3.11 8.76 -6.31
CA ALA A 69 3.68 8.52 -4.99
C ALA A 69 2.64 8.11 -3.91
N GLY A 70 1.34 8.22 -4.20
CA GLY A 70 0.29 7.96 -3.21
C GLY A 70 0.33 8.91 -2.01
N ILE A 71 0.74 10.17 -2.22
CA ILE A 71 0.86 11.18 -1.16
C ILE A 71 0.07 12.45 -1.50
N SER A 72 -0.13 13.32 -0.51
CA SER A 72 -0.79 14.60 -0.75
C SER A 72 0.06 15.54 -1.62
N HIS A 73 -0.61 16.32 -2.47
CA HIS A 73 0.00 17.36 -3.31
C HIS A 73 0.86 18.35 -2.52
N SER A 74 0.40 18.74 -1.32
CA SER A 74 1.12 19.65 -0.44
C SER A 74 2.39 19.02 0.13
N TYR A 75 2.38 17.71 0.41
CA TYR A 75 3.58 16.99 0.86
C TYR A 75 4.59 16.82 -0.27
N LEU A 76 4.16 16.45 -1.48
CA LEU A 76 5.06 16.40 -2.63
C LEU A 76 5.72 17.76 -2.89
N ARG A 77 4.95 18.85 -2.80
CA ARG A 77 5.51 20.21 -2.94
C ARG A 77 6.63 20.45 -1.92
N LYS A 78 6.43 20.12 -0.65
CA LYS A 78 7.47 20.24 0.39
C LYS A 78 8.71 19.42 0.07
N LEU A 79 8.55 18.20 -0.46
CA LEU A 79 9.69 17.36 -0.87
C LEU A 79 10.49 18.01 -2.00
N THR A 80 9.81 18.61 -2.97
CA THR A 80 10.47 19.33 -4.07
C THR A 80 11.12 20.62 -3.60
N ASP A 81 10.49 21.37 -2.69
CA ASP A 81 11.05 22.62 -2.14
C ASP A 81 12.29 22.33 -1.27
N ALA A 82 12.30 21.20 -0.56
CA ALA A 82 13.43 20.72 0.23
C ALA A 82 14.56 20.11 -0.62
N GLY A 83 14.38 19.95 -1.93
CA GLY A 83 15.35 19.31 -2.83
C GLY A 83 15.45 17.79 -2.69
N THR A 84 14.55 17.16 -1.92
CA THR A 84 14.50 15.70 -1.75
C THR A 84 14.08 14.99 -3.04
N LEU A 85 13.23 15.63 -3.84
CA LEU A 85 12.88 15.20 -5.19
C LEU A 85 13.40 16.25 -6.17
N ALA A 86 14.18 15.81 -7.16
CA ALA A 86 14.71 16.69 -8.18
C ALA A 86 13.58 17.27 -9.04
N VAL A 87 13.72 18.54 -9.40
CA VAL A 87 12.76 19.26 -10.22
C VAL A 87 13.48 19.86 -11.41
N GLU A 88 12.99 19.54 -12.59
CA GLU A 88 13.29 20.25 -13.82
C GLU A 88 12.22 21.32 -14.06
N TYR A 89 12.61 22.43 -14.69
CA TYR A 89 11.67 23.48 -15.07
C TYR A 89 11.50 23.49 -16.59
N ARG A 90 10.25 23.45 -17.04
CA ARG A 90 9.87 23.66 -18.44
C ARG A 90 9.10 24.98 -18.51
N GLY A 91 9.84 26.04 -18.84
CA GLY A 91 9.37 27.41 -18.61
C GLY A 91 9.18 27.65 -17.11
N SER A 92 8.01 28.17 -16.71
CA SER A 92 7.69 28.45 -15.31
C SER A 92 7.14 27.23 -14.54
N HIS A 93 6.91 26.09 -15.19
CA HIS A 93 6.27 24.93 -14.57
C HIS A 93 7.29 23.87 -14.12
N ARG A 94 7.07 23.35 -12.90
CA ARG A 94 7.81 22.20 -12.37
C ARG A 94 7.50 20.93 -13.13
N ARG A 95 8.53 20.14 -13.38
CA ARG A 95 8.50 18.80 -13.96
C ARG A 95 9.40 17.89 -13.14
N ILE A 96 8.93 16.70 -12.87
CA ILE A 96 9.61 15.73 -11.99
C ILE A 96 9.82 14.47 -12.82
N ARG A 97 11.04 13.95 -12.88
CA ARG A 97 11.26 12.68 -13.59
C ARG A 97 10.54 11.57 -12.83
N ARG A 98 9.87 10.71 -13.59
CA ARG A 98 9.19 9.54 -13.04
C ARG A 98 10.16 8.64 -12.24
N SER A 99 11.37 8.43 -12.77
CA SER A 99 12.43 7.64 -12.13
C SER A 99 12.73 8.14 -10.71
N ASP A 100 12.80 9.46 -10.53
CA ASP A 100 13.16 10.06 -9.23
C ASP A 100 12.06 9.82 -8.19
N VAL A 101 10.80 9.83 -8.62
CA VAL A 101 9.65 9.50 -7.76
C VAL A 101 9.68 8.02 -7.37
N GLU A 102 9.95 7.13 -8.32
CA GLU A 102 10.04 5.69 -8.08
C GLU A 102 11.22 5.35 -7.16
N ASP A 103 12.38 5.99 -7.35
CA ASP A 103 13.54 5.86 -6.47
C ASP A 103 13.26 6.31 -5.05
N TRP A 104 12.58 7.46 -4.92
CA TRP A 104 12.16 7.97 -3.63
C TRP A 104 11.21 6.99 -2.93
N LEU A 105 10.22 6.43 -3.63
CA LEU A 105 9.30 5.41 -3.10
C LEU A 105 10.04 4.17 -2.62
N ARG A 106 10.96 3.64 -3.44
CA ARG A 106 11.82 2.50 -3.07
C ARG A 106 12.62 2.80 -1.81
N SER A 107 13.11 4.03 -1.63
CA SER A 107 13.80 4.44 -0.41
C SER A 107 12.88 4.48 0.83
N GLN A 108 11.61 4.88 0.67
CA GLN A 108 10.65 4.89 1.79
C GLN A 108 10.36 3.47 2.26
N LEU A 109 10.15 2.54 1.33
CA LEU A 109 9.84 1.14 1.63
C LEU A 109 10.98 0.51 2.43
N ARG A 110 12.22 0.67 1.98
CA ARG A 110 13.41 0.20 2.71
C ARG A 110 13.50 0.77 4.13
N ARG A 111 13.19 2.06 4.31
CA ARG A 111 13.18 2.67 5.65
C ARG A 111 12.10 2.08 6.55
N ARG A 112 10.89 1.86 6.03
CA ARG A 112 9.79 1.23 6.77
C ARG A 112 10.18 -0.19 7.21
N GLU A 113 10.72 -1.00 6.30
CA GLU A 113 11.18 -2.36 6.61
C GLU A 113 12.30 -2.38 7.66
N SER A 114 13.26 -1.45 7.58
CA SER A 114 14.32 -1.34 8.59
C SER A 114 13.77 -0.93 9.97
N SER A 115 12.72 -0.11 10.02
CA SER A 115 12.10 0.32 11.28
C SER A 115 11.26 -0.78 11.93
N THR A 116 10.60 -1.63 11.14
CA THR A 116 9.84 -2.78 11.66
C THR A 116 10.76 -3.90 12.14
N ALA A 117 11.90 -4.12 11.46
CA ALA A 117 12.91 -5.09 11.90
C ALA A 117 13.58 -4.71 13.24
N SER A 118 13.69 -3.41 13.54
CA SER A 118 14.27 -2.93 14.80
C SER A 118 13.28 -2.95 15.99
N ALA A 119 11.99 -3.20 15.76
CA ALA A 119 10.92 -3.11 16.76
C ALA A 119 10.39 -4.49 17.23
N ALA A 120 11.23 -5.52 17.25
CA ALA A 120 10.89 -6.80 17.89
C ALA A 120 11.00 -6.67 19.43
N PRO A 121 9.91 -6.91 20.20
CA PRO A 121 9.95 -6.77 21.66
C PRO A 121 10.74 -7.91 22.33
N PRO A 122 11.34 -7.68 23.52
CA PRO A 122 11.98 -8.75 24.28
C PRO A 122 10.91 -9.76 24.72
N ALA A 123 11.12 -11.02 24.37
CA ALA A 123 10.31 -12.14 24.83
C ALA A 123 10.25 -12.13 26.36
N ALA A 124 9.03 -11.97 26.88
CA ALA A 124 8.75 -12.01 28.30
C ALA A 124 9.24 -13.34 28.89
N ALA A 125 10.12 -13.24 29.89
CA ALA A 125 10.51 -14.34 30.74
C ALA A 125 9.27 -14.82 31.51
N ASP A 126 8.80 -16.02 31.19
CA ASP A 126 7.70 -16.66 31.90
C ASP A 126 8.21 -17.16 33.26
N ALA A 127 7.62 -16.62 34.32
CA ALA A 127 7.89 -16.99 35.69
C ALA A 127 7.24 -18.34 35.98
N THR A 128 8.02 -19.43 35.87
CA THR A 128 7.59 -20.74 36.37
C THR A 128 7.57 -20.72 37.89
N GLY A 129 6.34 -20.65 38.42
CA GLY A 129 6.01 -20.81 39.84
C GLY A 129 6.53 -22.12 40.41
N ARG A 130 7.14 -22.02 41.59
CA ARG A 130 7.69 -23.11 42.37
C ARG A 130 6.74 -23.45 43.52
N ALA A 131 6.65 -24.76 43.78
CA ALA A 131 6.39 -25.43 45.06
C ALA A 131 4.95 -25.55 45.58
N THR A 132 4.52 -26.81 45.54
CA THR A 132 3.50 -27.49 46.34
C THR A 132 3.83 -27.53 47.84
N ALA A 133 2.77 -27.35 48.64
CA ALA A 133 2.41 -28.05 49.88
C ALA A 133 3.38 -28.03 51.11
N GLY A 134 2.85 -27.50 52.22
CA GLY A 134 3.34 -27.71 53.60
C GLY A 134 2.85 -26.59 54.53
N VAL A 135 1.71 -26.71 55.24
CA VAL A 135 1.57 -27.29 56.60
C VAL A 135 1.56 -26.20 57.70
N LEU A 136 0.44 -26.22 58.45
CA LEU A 136 0.21 -25.80 59.85
C LEU A 136 -0.03 -24.33 60.25
N ALA A 137 -1.28 -24.13 60.71
CA ALA A 137 -1.68 -23.68 62.05
C ALA A 137 -1.54 -22.20 62.45
N GLY A 138 -2.69 -21.65 62.88
CA GLY A 138 -2.79 -21.03 64.21
C GLY A 138 -3.11 -19.53 64.26
N GLY A 139 -4.22 -19.22 64.96
CA GLY A 139 -4.45 -17.97 65.71
C GLY A 139 -5.00 -16.80 64.87
N ALA A 140 -6.25 -16.37 65.02
CA ALA A 140 -6.89 -15.71 66.17
C ALA A 140 -6.47 -14.25 66.37
N GLY A 141 -7.48 -13.37 66.40
CA GLY A 141 -7.42 -11.97 66.85
C GLY A 141 -7.18 -10.98 65.71
N GLU A 142 -7.83 -9.82 65.63
CA GLU A 142 -8.88 -9.24 66.47
C GLU A 142 -9.45 -8.07 65.66
N SER A 143 -10.75 -7.86 65.76
CA SER A 143 -11.48 -6.75 65.15
C SER A 143 -11.67 -5.66 66.21
N ALA A 144 -11.07 -4.49 66.02
CA ALA A 144 -11.50 -3.23 66.63
C ALA A 144 -10.82 -2.11 65.83
N ALA A 145 -11.56 -1.36 65.00
CA ALA A 145 -12.42 -0.24 65.38
C ALA A 145 -11.64 1.09 65.47
N GLU A 146 -12.38 2.13 65.09
CA GLU A 146 -12.22 3.53 65.51
C GLU A 146 -11.42 4.43 64.56
N ARG A 147 -12.12 5.18 63.68
CA ARG A 147 -12.77 6.51 63.84
C ARG A 147 -11.76 7.67 63.84
N GLY A 148 -12.19 8.78 63.24
CA GLY A 148 -11.55 10.09 63.38
C GLY A 148 -11.00 10.58 62.04
N ASP A 149 -11.81 11.11 61.14
CA ASP A 149 -12.31 12.50 61.11
C ASP A 149 -11.32 13.46 60.40
N LEU A 150 -11.91 14.39 59.66
CA LEU A 150 -11.32 15.36 58.75
C LEU A 150 -10.73 16.57 59.53
N PRO A 151 -10.60 17.76 58.93
CA PRO A 151 -9.54 18.18 58.02
C PRO A 151 -8.81 19.41 58.58
N THR A 152 -7.90 19.97 57.81
CA THR A 152 -7.75 21.44 57.73
C THR A 152 -7.47 21.82 56.29
#